data_AF-A0A966LXM8-F1
#
_entry.id   AF-A0A966LXM8-F1
#
_cell.length_a   1.000
_cell.length_b   1.000
_cell.length_c   1.000
_cell.angle_alpha   90.00
_cell.angle_beta   90.00
_cell.angle_gamma   90.00
#
_symmetry.space_group_name_H-M   'P 1'
#
loop_
_entity.id
_entity.type
_entity.pdbx_description
1 polymer ?
#
loop_
_entity_poly.entity_id
_entity_poly.type
_entity_poly.pdbx_seq_one_letter_code
_entity_poly.pdbx_strand_id
1 'polypeptide(L)'
;MNGRAKLAINWLRGNKLAVVVLMALLVTAILTWISMWIYHINDVSRLDISRPGYEVVRESVQRQEEAGMFQATGKLDKKAVDLFLKEFNAKRKLLDGNSRFDPGVLSDEQLELVSVPETVE
;
A
#
# COMPACT_ATOMS: atom_id res chain seq x y z
N MET A 1 -7.75 -37.20 -29.40
CA MET A 1 -6.50 -36.47 -29.11
C MET A 1 -5.83 -36.09 -30.43
N ASN A 2 -5.75 -34.79 -30.71
CA ASN A 2 -5.47 -34.26 -32.06
C ASN A 2 -4.01 -34.50 -32.46
N GLY A 3 -3.73 -34.77 -33.74
CA GLY A 3 -2.38 -35.13 -34.24
C GLY A 3 -1.28 -34.13 -33.87
N ARG A 4 -1.62 -32.84 -33.74
CA ARG A 4 -0.71 -31.78 -33.30
C ARG A 4 -0.24 -31.95 -31.85
N ALA A 5 -1.11 -32.44 -30.96
CA ALA A 5 -0.76 -32.72 -29.58
C ALA A 5 0.20 -33.92 -29.48
N LYS A 6 0.03 -34.95 -30.31
CA LYS A 6 0.96 -36.09 -30.36
C LYS A 6 2.35 -35.68 -30.85
N LEU A 7 2.42 -34.81 -31.86
CA LEU A 7 3.69 -34.25 -32.35
C LEU A 7 4.38 -33.40 -31.28
N ALA A 8 3.64 -32.55 -30.58
CA ALA A 8 4.18 -31.75 -29.47
C ALA A 8 4.70 -32.63 -28.32
N ILE A 9 3.97 -33.68 -27.95
CA ILE A 9 4.37 -34.62 -26.88
C ILE A 9 5.64 -35.41 -27.27
N ASN A 10 5.75 -35.85 -28.52
CA ASN A 10 6.96 -36.53 -28.99
C ASN A 10 8.16 -35.58 -29.08
N TRP A 11 7.96 -34.33 -29.49
CA TRP A 11 9.00 -33.29 -29.49
C TRP A 11 9.45 -32.95 -28.05
N LEU A 12 8.51 -32.83 -27.11
CA LEU A 12 8.80 -32.64 -25.67
C LEU A 12 9.68 -33.76 -25.11
N ARG A 13 9.44 -35.01 -25.51
CA ARG A 13 10.20 -36.18 -25.05
C ARG A 13 11.65 -36.19 -25.52
N GLY A 14 11.92 -35.65 -26.70
CA GLY A 14 13.27 -35.54 -27.27
C GLY A 14 14.08 -34.37 -26.69
N ASN A 15 13.42 -33.25 -26.38
CA ASN A 15 14.09 -31.99 -26.02
C ASN A 15 13.89 -31.59 -24.55
N LYS A 16 14.10 -32.55 -23.62
CA LYS A 16 13.82 -32.38 -22.18
C LYS A 16 14.46 -31.11 -21.58
N LEU A 17 15.69 -30.77 -21.96
CA LEU A 17 16.39 -29.57 -21.46
C LEU A 17 15.70 -28.28 -21.92
N ALA A 18 15.35 -28.17 -23.21
CA ALA A 18 14.66 -27.00 -23.75
C ALA A 18 13.28 -26.79 -23.09
N VAL A 19 12.58 -27.88 -22.79
CA VAL A 19 11.28 -27.85 -22.10
C VAL A 19 11.41 -27.33 -20.68
N VAL A 20 12.43 -27.76 -19.93
CA VAL A 20 12.70 -27.27 -18.57
C VAL A 20 13.03 -25.78 -18.58
N VAL A 21 13.87 -25.33 -19.51
CA VAL A 21 14.21 -23.90 -19.65
C VAL A 21 12.98 -23.07 -19.98
N LEU A 22 12.15 -23.50 -20.94
CA LEU A 22 10.92 -22.80 -21.30
C LEU A 22 9.91 -22.75 -20.14
N MET A 23 9.79 -23.83 -19.36
CA MET A 23 8.95 -23.86 -18.17
C MET A 23 9.45 -22.89 -17.10
N ALA A 24 10.76 -22.84 -16.84
CA ALA A 24 11.34 -21.90 -15.89
C ALA A 24 11.11 -20.44 -16.33
N LEU A 25 11.24 -20.14 -17.62
CA LEU A 25 10.93 -18.82 -18.18
C LEU A 25 9.44 -18.46 -18.03
N LEU A 26 8.54 -19.41 -18.26
CA LEU A 26 7.10 -19.18 -18.06
C LEU A 26 6.76 -18.92 -16.59
N VAL A 27 7.31 -19.72 -15.67
CA VAL A 27 7.08 -19.56 -14.24
C VAL A 27 7.58 -18.20 -13.75
N THR A 28 8.79 -17.80 -14.17
CA THR A 28 9.34 -16.49 -13.82
C THR A 28 8.50 -15.35 -14.37
N ALA A 29 8.09 -15.41 -15.64
CA ALA A 29 7.21 -14.39 -16.24
C ALA A 29 5.88 -14.25 -15.50
N ILE A 30 5.26 -15.37 -15.11
CA ILE A 30 4.00 -15.37 -14.34
C ILE A 30 4.22 -14.76 -12.95
N LEU A 31 5.28 -15.14 -12.24
CA LEU A 31 5.59 -14.57 -10.93
C LEU A 31 5.86 -13.06 -11.01
N THR A 32 6.62 -12.61 -12.01
CA THR A 32 6.87 -11.19 -12.25
C THR A 32 5.57 -10.44 -12.54
N TRP A 33 4.68 -11.02 -13.34
CA TRP A 33 3.39 -10.42 -13.63
C TRP A 33 2.51 -10.30 -12.37
N ILE A 34 2.43 -11.36 -11.56
CA ILE A 34 1.71 -11.34 -10.28
C ILE A 34 2.29 -10.28 -9.34
N SER A 35 3.62 -10.19 -9.26
CA SER A 35 4.30 -9.17 -8.45
C SER A 35 3.91 -7.75 -8.88
N MET A 36 3.95 -7.47 -10.19
CA MET A 36 3.53 -6.17 -10.73
C MET A 36 2.03 -5.91 -10.53
N TRP A 37 1.20 -6.94 -10.60
CA TRP A 37 -0.24 -6.82 -10.37
C TRP A 37 -0.54 -6.46 -8.91
N ILE A 38 0.10 -7.13 -7.95
CA ILE A 38 0.02 -6.80 -6.52
C ILE A 38 0.54 -5.39 -6.25
N TYR A 39 1.62 -4.98 -6.93
CA TYR A 39 2.17 -3.63 -6.83
C TYR A 39 1.16 -2.55 -7.24
N HIS A 40 0.38 -2.80 -8.30
CA HIS A 40 -0.64 -1.85 -8.78
C HIS A 40 -1.91 -1.83 -7.92
N ILE A 41 -2.33 -2.98 -7.37
CA ILE A 41 -3.56 -3.07 -6.57
C ILE A 41 -3.41 -2.42 -5.20
N ASN A 42 -2.24 -2.52 -4.57
CA ASN A 42 -2.08 -2.10 -3.18
C ASN A 42 -1.78 -0.60 -2.98
N ASP A 43 -1.94 0.24 -4.01
CA ASP A 43 -1.77 1.70 -3.93
C ASP A 43 -0.43 2.13 -3.28
N VAL A 44 0.58 1.24 -3.33
CA VAL A 44 1.95 1.47 -2.80
C VAL A 44 2.71 2.48 -3.65
N SER A 45 2.18 2.78 -4.84
CA SER A 45 2.52 3.95 -5.64
C SER A 45 2.50 5.23 -4.80
N ARG A 46 1.64 5.34 -3.77
CA ARG A 46 1.60 6.51 -2.87
C ARG A 46 2.80 6.63 -1.95
N LEU A 47 3.47 5.53 -1.61
CA LEU A 47 4.59 5.55 -0.67
C LEU A 47 5.86 6.17 -1.30
N ASP A 48 6.06 5.99 -2.61
CA ASP A 48 7.23 6.51 -3.34
C ASP A 48 6.98 7.80 -4.14
N ILE A 49 5.74 8.33 -4.16
CA ILE A 49 5.39 9.64 -4.74
C ILE A 49 5.99 10.83 -3.94
N SER A 50 6.63 10.55 -2.80
CA SER A 50 7.40 11.55 -2.06
C SER A 50 8.74 11.93 -2.73
N ARG A 51 9.19 11.16 -3.75
CA ARG A 51 10.46 11.44 -4.44
C ARG A 51 10.31 12.52 -5.53
N PRO A 52 11.26 13.46 -5.62
CA PRO A 52 11.33 14.39 -6.74
C PRO A 52 11.45 13.60 -8.06
N GLY A 53 10.59 13.88 -9.04
CA GLY A 53 10.46 13.12 -10.30
C GLY A 53 9.13 12.39 -10.54
N TYR A 54 8.24 12.29 -9.53
CA TYR A 54 6.87 11.77 -9.69
C TYR A 54 5.79 12.87 -9.72
N GLU A 55 6.19 14.12 -10.01
CA GLU A 55 5.32 15.30 -10.02
C GLU A 55 4.08 15.15 -10.93
N VAL A 56 4.24 14.48 -12.08
CA VAL A 56 3.17 14.29 -13.08
C VAL A 56 2.05 13.37 -12.55
N VAL A 57 2.38 12.40 -11.70
CA VAL A 57 1.36 11.51 -11.07
C VAL A 57 0.68 12.22 -9.91
N ARG A 58 1.37 13.16 -9.25
CA ARG A 58 0.83 13.97 -8.15
C ARG A 58 -0.37 14.83 -8.60
N GLU A 59 -0.34 15.35 -9.83
CA GLU A 59 -1.47 16.09 -10.41
C GLU A 59 -2.69 15.20 -10.70
N SER A 60 -2.47 13.94 -11.08
CA SER A 60 -3.55 12.99 -11.38
C SER A 60 -4.26 12.44 -10.13
N VAL A 61 -3.58 12.48 -8.98
CA VAL A 61 -4.23 12.31 -7.67
C VAL A 61 -4.86 13.65 -7.35
N GLN A 62 -6.00 13.94 -7.97
CA GLN A 62 -6.90 14.97 -7.47
C GLN A 62 -7.11 14.67 -5.99
N ARG A 63 -6.47 15.48 -5.14
CA ARG A 63 -6.85 15.62 -3.75
C ARG A 63 -8.32 15.98 -3.83
N GLN A 64 -9.22 15.02 -3.60
CA GLN A 64 -10.54 15.37 -3.12
C GLN A 64 -10.22 16.32 -1.97
N GLU A 65 -10.55 17.59 -2.16
CA GLU A 65 -10.49 18.57 -1.11
C GLU A 65 -11.45 18.07 -0.06
N GLU A 66 -10.99 17.15 0.78
CA GLU A 66 -11.65 16.80 2.01
C GLU A 66 -11.70 18.12 2.76
N ALA A 67 -12.93 18.63 2.89
CA ALA A 67 -13.22 19.82 3.64
C ALA A 67 -12.55 19.71 5.01
N GLY A 68 -11.54 20.56 5.29
CA GLY A 68 -10.79 20.50 6.55
C GLY A 68 -9.27 20.52 6.45
N MET A 69 -8.69 20.91 5.30
CA MET A 69 -7.24 21.12 5.20
C MET A 69 -6.77 22.19 6.20
N PHE A 70 -5.98 21.77 7.20
CA PHE A 70 -5.30 22.71 8.11
C PHE A 70 -4.34 23.59 7.30
N GLN A 71 -4.44 24.90 7.47
CA GLN A 71 -3.53 25.84 6.82
C GLN A 71 -2.12 25.64 7.37
N ALA A 72 -1.11 25.58 6.50
CA ALA A 72 0.30 25.40 6.89
C ALA A 72 0.83 26.54 7.79
N THR A 73 0.20 27.71 7.70
CA THR A 73 0.49 28.92 8.50
C THR A 73 -0.67 29.29 9.44
N GLY A 74 -1.58 28.35 9.73
CA GLY A 74 -2.69 28.58 10.65
C GLY A 74 -2.23 28.80 12.09
N LYS A 75 -3.06 29.49 12.89
CA LYS A 75 -2.79 29.64 14.33
C LYS A 75 -3.00 28.30 15.03
N LEU A 76 -2.00 27.87 15.80
CA LEU A 76 -2.10 26.72 16.68
C LEU A 76 -2.85 27.15 17.95
N ASP A 77 -4.18 27.11 17.90
CA ASP A 77 -5.05 27.38 19.05
C ASP A 77 -5.76 26.09 19.52
N LYS A 78 -6.42 26.16 20.68
CA LYS A 78 -7.12 25.01 21.26
C LYS A 78 -8.19 24.45 20.32
N LYS A 79 -8.84 25.30 19.52
CA LYS A 79 -9.87 24.87 18.56
C LYS A 79 -9.26 24.09 17.41
N ALA A 80 -8.08 24.49 16.93
CA ALA A 80 -7.34 23.77 15.90
C ALA A 80 -6.89 22.39 16.40
N VAL A 81 -6.42 22.30 17.66
CA VAL A 81 -6.05 21.03 18.29
C VAL A 81 -7.26 20.12 18.47
N ASP A 82 -8.37 20.64 18.98
CA ASP A 82 -9.61 19.88 19.17
C ASP A 82 -10.18 19.37 17.83
N LEU A 83 -10.13 20.20 16.79
CA LEU A 83 -10.54 19.81 15.44
C LEU A 83 -9.63 18.72 14.88
N PHE A 84 -8.31 18.85 15.07
CA PHE A 84 -7.35 17.83 14.64
C PHE A 84 -7.60 16.49 15.32
N LEU A 85 -7.75 16.50 16.65
CA LEU A 85 -8.02 15.28 17.43
C LEU A 85 -9.34 14.61 17.00
N LYS A 86 -10.37 15.40 16.71
CA LYS A 86 -11.65 14.89 16.21
C LYS A 86 -11.48 14.18 14.86
N GLU A 87 -10.85 14.81 13.89
CA GLU A 87 -10.63 14.24 12.55
C GLU A 87 -9.68 13.03 12.59
N PHE A 88 -8.62 13.10 13.41
CA PHE A 88 -7.69 12.00 13.63
C PHE A 88 -8.39 10.77 14.20
N ASN A 89 -9.21 10.94 15.25
CA ASN A 89 -9.95 9.84 15.86
C ASN A 89 -11.01 9.24 14.91
N ALA A 90 -11.67 10.07 14.08
CA ALA A 90 -12.61 9.59 13.07
C ALA A 90 -11.92 8.69 12.03
N LYS A 91 -10.76 9.11 11.52
CA LYS A 91 -9.96 8.32 10.57
C LYS A 91 -9.38 7.05 11.22
N ARG A 92 -8.91 7.14 12.47
CA ARG A 92 -8.45 5.97 13.25
C ARG A 92 -9.54 4.91 13.37
N LYS A 93 -10.77 5.30 13.72
CA LYS A 93 -11.89 4.38 13.84
C LYS A 93 -12.25 3.67 12.52
N LEU A 94 -12.11 4.36 11.38
CA LEU A 94 -12.29 3.75 10.05
C LEU A 94 -11.22 2.70 9.74
N LEU A 95 -9.98 2.91 10.19
CA LEU A 95 -8.87 1.99 9.99
C LEU A 95 -8.98 0.75 10.88
N ASP A 96 -9.41 0.92 12.14
CA ASP A 96 -9.65 -0.17 13.09
C ASP A 96 -10.74 -1.14 12.59
N GLY A 97 -11.74 -0.64 11.86
CA GLY A 97 -12.82 -1.47 11.28
C GLY A 97 -12.38 -2.44 10.18
N ASN A 98 -11.20 -2.24 9.58
CA ASN A 98 -10.73 -3.01 8.44
C ASN A 98 -9.73 -4.14 8.78
N SER A 99 -9.46 -4.41 10.06
CA SER A 99 -8.59 -5.51 10.59
C SER A 99 -7.20 -5.64 9.95
N ARG A 100 -6.76 -4.65 9.16
CA ARG A 100 -5.48 -4.66 8.42
C ARG A 100 -4.41 -3.81 9.09
N PHE A 101 -4.77 -3.07 10.13
CA PHE A 101 -3.86 -2.26 10.93
C PHE A 101 -3.93 -2.73 12.37
N ASP A 102 -2.78 -3.02 12.97
CA ASP A 102 -2.67 -3.29 14.39
C ASP A 102 -2.73 -1.95 15.14
N PRO A 103 -3.79 -1.64 15.90
CA PRO A 103 -3.91 -0.37 16.61
C PRO A 103 -2.82 -0.19 17.69
N GLY A 104 -2.14 -1.28 18.09
CA GLY A 104 -1.00 -1.23 19.01
C GLY A 104 0.17 -0.42 18.46
N VAL A 105 0.32 -0.29 17.14
CA VAL A 105 1.46 0.46 16.54
C VAL A 105 1.39 1.98 16.74
N LEU A 106 0.22 2.49 17.12
CA LEU A 106 -0.02 3.91 17.39
C LEU A 106 -0.48 4.11 18.84
N SER A 107 -0.19 3.17 19.74
CA SER A 107 -0.48 3.36 21.15
C SER A 107 0.45 4.42 21.75
N ASP A 108 -0.01 5.13 22.77
CA ASP A 108 0.77 6.14 23.48
C ASP A 108 2.08 5.56 24.03
N GLU A 109 2.07 4.27 24.39
CA GLU A 109 3.23 3.50 24.81
C GLU A 109 4.25 3.31 23.67
N GLN A 110 3.80 2.99 22.45
CA GLN A 110 4.71 2.90 21.29
C GLN A 110 5.17 4.27 20.78
N LEU A 111 4.37 5.31 20.99
CA LEU A 111 4.69 6.67 20.62
C LEU A 111 5.54 7.40 21.68
N GLU A 112 5.93 6.71 22.76
CA GLU A 112 6.65 7.26 23.90
C GLU A 112 6.04 8.57 24.41
N LEU A 113 4.72 8.72 24.26
CA LEU A 113 4.01 9.89 24.73
C LEU A 113 3.90 9.76 26.25
N VAL A 114 4.77 10.48 26.96
CA VAL A 114 4.75 10.57 28.41
C VAL A 114 3.35 11.02 28.83
N SER A 115 2.60 10.13 29.47
CA SER A 115 1.36 10.49 30.14
C SER A 115 1.70 11.52 31.22
N VAL A 116 1.38 12.80 30.97
CA VAL A 116 1.48 13.83 32.00
C VAL A 116 0.51 13.40 33.10
N PRO A 117 0.98 13.13 34.34
CA PRO A 117 0.08 12.76 35.41
C PRO A 117 -0.86 13.92 35.65
N GLU A 118 -2.16 13.63 35.60
CA GLU A 118 -3.21 14.55 36.01
C GLU A 118 -3.02 14.79 37.52
N THR A 119 -2.24 15.82 37.88
CA THR A 119 -2.14 16.28 39.26
C THR A 119 -3.45 16.94 39.61
N VAL A 120 -4.35 16.14 40.18
CA VAL A 120 -5.53 16.61 40.89
C VAL A 120 -5.06 17.06 42.28
N GLU A 121 -4.92 18.37 42.45
CA GLU A 121 -4.97 19.04 43.76
C GLU A 121 -6.17 19.99 43.76
#